data_AF-A0A284VT65-F1
#
_entry.id   AF-A0A284VT65-F1
#
_cell.length_a   1.000
_cell.length_b   1.000
_cell.length_c   1.000
_cell.angle_alpha   90.00
_cell.angle_beta   90.00
_cell.angle_gamma   90.00
#
_symmetry.space_group_name_H-M   'P 1'
#
loop_
_entity.id
_entity.type
_entity.pdbx_description
1 polymer ?
#
loop_
_entity_poly.entity_id
_entity_poly.type
_entity_poly.pdbx_seq_one_letter_code
_entity_poly.pdbx_strand_id
1 'polypeptide(L)'
;MKKLQAQQAEMMTDQMEMFKQQFKPMLYISVISIPLFYWVYLVISQHPDAVMVFPFWGEQKLDTYIIGPFQHWLFWYFICSIPVSQVTRKALNIGGM
;
A
#
# COMPACT_ATOMS: atom_id res chain seq x y z
N MET A 1 27.20 4.08 -30.82
CA MET A 1 26.07 3.13 -30.99
C MET A 1 26.26 1.85 -30.16
N LYS A 2 27.24 0.97 -30.44
CA LYS A 2 27.44 -0.27 -29.67
C LYS A 2 27.68 -0.06 -28.16
N LYS A 3 28.48 0.94 -27.77
CA LYS A 3 28.69 1.28 -26.34
C LYS A 3 27.43 1.77 -25.62
N LEU A 4 26.55 2.53 -26.31
CA LEU A 4 25.31 3.03 -25.74
C LEU A 4 24.27 1.91 -25.55
N GLN A 5 24.18 0.98 -26.49
CA GLN A 5 23.34 -0.21 -26.35
C GLN A 5 23.84 -1.13 -25.23
N ALA A 6 25.16 -1.30 -25.11
CA ALA A 6 25.75 -2.07 -24.01
C ALA A 6 25.44 -1.44 -22.64
N GLN A 7 25.58 -0.11 -22.50
CA GLN A 7 25.23 0.60 -21.27
C GLN A 7 23.72 0.54 -20.96
N GLN A 8 22.85 0.63 -21.98
CA GLN A 8 21.41 0.45 -21.78
C GLN A 8 21.07 -0.96 -21.31
N ALA A 9 21.71 -1.98 -21.88
CA ALA A 9 21.53 -3.36 -21.45
C ALA A 9 22.00 -3.56 -20.00
N GLU A 10 23.17 -3.03 -19.64
CA GLU A 10 23.74 -3.07 -18.29
C GLU A 10 22.84 -2.36 -17.26
N MET A 11 22.36 -1.15 -17.57
CA MET A 11 21.40 -0.42 -16.73
C MET A 11 20.07 -1.16 -16.56
N MET A 12 19.59 -1.85 -17.60
CA MET A 12 18.37 -2.66 -17.49
C MET A 12 18.57 -3.89 -16.60
N THR A 13 19.74 -4.55 -16.68
CA THR A 13 20.09 -5.62 -15.75
C THR A 13 20.16 -5.13 -14.30
N ASP A 14 20.79 -3.99 -14.05
CA ASP A 14 20.91 -3.41 -12.70
C ASP A 14 19.53 -3.02 -12.14
N GLN A 15 18.66 -2.40 -12.95
CA GLN A 15 17.29 -2.09 -12.55
C GLN A 15 16.51 -3.35 -12.18
N MET A 16 16.70 -4.44 -12.93
CA MET A 16 16.03 -5.70 -12.67
C MET A 16 16.55 -6.39 -11.40
N GLU A 17 17.85 -6.28 -11.09
CA GLU A 17 18.39 -6.73 -9.81
C GLU A 17 17.85 -5.92 -8.64
N MET A 18 17.83 -4.59 -8.76
CA MET A 18 17.25 -3.70 -7.74
C MET A 18 15.76 -4.01 -7.51
N PHE A 19 15.00 -4.27 -8.57
CA PHE A 19 13.61 -4.71 -8.46
C PHE A 19 13.50 -6.02 -7.67
N LYS A 20 14.30 -7.05 -7.99
CA LYS A 20 14.32 -8.31 -7.24
C LYS A 20 14.62 -8.11 -5.75
N GLN A 21 15.53 -7.19 -5.42
CA GLN A 21 15.85 -6.85 -4.03
C GLN A 21 14.68 -6.17 -3.31
N GLN A 22 13.91 -5.32 -4.00
CA GLN A 22 12.69 -4.70 -3.45
C GLN A 22 11.49 -5.66 -3.36
N PHE A 23 11.44 -6.71 -4.19
CA PHE A 23 10.36 -7.69 -4.16
C PHE A 23 10.37 -8.58 -2.93
N LYS A 24 11.56 -9.00 -2.49
CA LYS A 24 11.72 -9.83 -1.29
C LYS A 24 11.04 -9.21 -0.06
N PRO A 25 11.36 -7.97 0.36
CA PRO A 25 10.71 -7.36 1.51
C PRO A 25 9.21 -7.14 1.29
N MET A 26 8.78 -6.80 0.07
CA MET A 26 7.36 -6.62 -0.23
C MET A 26 6.54 -7.90 -0.03
N LEU A 27 7.07 -9.06 -0.45
CA LEU A 27 6.42 -10.36 -0.26
C LEU A 27 6.34 -10.78 1.21
N TYR A 28 7.40 -10.56 2.00
CA TYR A 28 7.34 -10.87 3.43
C TYR A 28 6.29 -10.05 4.16
N ILE A 29 6.22 -8.75 3.84
CA ILE A 29 5.19 -7.85 4.42
C ILE A 29 3.80 -8.29 3.96
N SER A 30 3.60 -8.62 2.68
CA SER A 30 2.28 -8.98 2.16
C SER A 30 1.72 -10.27 2.76
N VAL A 31 2.57 -11.26 3.05
CA VAL A 31 2.17 -12.50 3.73
C VAL A 31 1.55 -12.23 5.11
N ILE A 32 1.98 -11.16 5.79
CA ILE A 32 1.43 -10.75 7.09
C ILE A 32 0.23 -9.81 6.90
N SER A 33 0.33 -8.86 5.97
CA SER A 33 -0.71 -7.86 5.74
C SER A 33 -2.00 -8.45 5.16
N ILE A 34 -1.93 -9.47 4.29
CA ILE A 34 -3.12 -10.08 3.67
C ILE A 34 -4.03 -10.72 4.73
N PRO A 35 -3.55 -11.62 5.62
CA PRO A 35 -4.36 -12.13 6.72
C PRO A 35 -4.92 -11.03 7.63
N LEU A 36 -4.14 -9.98 7.90
CA LEU A 36 -4.58 -8.85 8.72
C LEU A 36 -5.76 -8.12 8.07
N PHE A 37 -5.67 -7.79 6.79
CA PHE A 37 -6.77 -7.16 6.06
C PHE A 37 -8.00 -8.06 5.98
N TYR A 38 -7.81 -9.37 5.78
CA TYR A 38 -8.91 -10.32 5.78
C TYR A 38 -9.60 -10.39 7.14
N TRP A 39 -8.84 -10.35 8.23
CA TRP A 39 -9.40 -10.30 9.58
C TRP A 39 -10.21 -9.00 9.81
N VAL A 40 -9.67 -7.85 9.43
CA VAL A 40 -10.38 -6.56 9.52
C VAL A 40 -11.67 -6.58 8.70
N TYR A 41 -11.63 -7.16 7.49
CA TYR A 41 -12.81 -7.35 6.65
C TYR A 41 -13.90 -8.15 7.37
N LEU A 42 -13.55 -9.27 8.00
CA LEU A 42 -14.50 -10.08 8.76
C LEU A 42 -15.08 -9.32 9.96
N VAL A 43 -14.25 -8.60 10.70
CA VAL A 43 -14.70 -7.80 11.86
C VAL A 43 -15.70 -6.73 11.42
N ILE A 44 -15.40 -6.01 10.34
CA ILE A 44 -16.32 -4.97 9.81
C ILE A 44 -17.60 -5.60 9.29
N SER A 45 -17.52 -6.78 8.65
CA SER A 45 -18.70 -7.51 8.20
C SER A 45 -19.60 -7.99 9.35
N GLN A 46 -19.06 -8.18 10.56
CA GLN A 46 -19.84 -8.52 11.76
C GLN A 46 -20.52 -7.29 12.40
N HIS A 47 -20.11 -6.08 12.01
CA HIS A 47 -20.62 -4.80 12.52
C HIS A 47 -21.13 -3.92 11.37
N PRO A 48 -22.26 -4.27 10.71
CA PRO A 48 -22.79 -3.54 9.55
C PRO A 48 -23.33 -2.13 9.89
N ASP A 49 -23.44 -1.82 11.17
CA ASP A 49 -23.82 -0.50 11.68
C ASP A 49 -22.61 0.38 12.00
N ALA A 50 -21.39 -0.11 11.76
CA ALA A 50 -20.19 0.68 11.96
C ALA A 50 -20.12 1.82 10.92
N VAL A 51 -20.28 3.04 11.41
CA VAL A 51 -20.20 4.27 10.62
C VAL A 51 -18.96 5.07 11.00
N MET A 52 -18.43 5.81 10.02
CA MET A 52 -17.33 6.76 10.22
C MET A 52 -17.64 8.05 9.49
N VAL A 53 -17.34 9.18 10.13
CA VAL A 53 -17.47 10.51 9.53
C VAL A 53 -16.20 10.83 8.74
N PHE A 54 -16.33 10.83 7.42
CA PHE A 54 -15.26 11.21 6.50
C PHE A 54 -15.18 12.73 6.33
N PRO A 55 -13.98 13.32 6.24
CA PRO A 55 -13.81 14.78 6.19
C PRO A 55 -14.39 15.42 4.93
N PHE A 56 -14.51 14.69 3.82
CA PHE A 56 -14.99 15.24 2.55
C PHE A 56 -16.45 14.91 2.23
N TRP A 57 -16.97 13.78 2.72
CA TRP A 57 -18.27 13.23 2.32
C TRP A 57 -19.23 12.89 3.47
N GLY A 58 -18.85 13.21 4.72
CA GLY A 58 -19.71 13.00 5.89
C GLY A 58 -19.76 11.56 6.38
N GLU A 59 -20.81 11.22 7.12
CA GLU A 59 -21.01 9.89 7.70
C GLU A 59 -21.26 8.83 6.62
N GLN A 60 -20.45 7.77 6.61
CA GLN A 60 -20.63 6.62 5.74
C GLN A 60 -20.41 5.32 6.51
N LYS A 61 -21.11 4.27 6.08
CA LYS A 61 -20.92 2.92 6.62
C LYS A 61 -19.60 2.34 6.13
N LEU A 62 -18.87 1.69 7.02
CA LEU A 62 -17.57 1.11 6.71
C LEU A 62 -17.65 -0.07 5.75
N ASP A 63 -18.73 -0.86 5.80
CA ASP A 63 -18.95 -2.05 4.98
C ASP A 63 -19.42 -1.77 3.55
N THR A 64 -19.81 -0.54 3.26
CA THR A 64 -20.38 -0.16 1.97
C THR A 64 -19.27 -0.04 0.92
N TYR A 65 -19.57 -0.46 -0.30
CA TYR A 65 -18.65 -0.37 -1.44
C TYR A 65 -18.68 1.04 -2.05
N ILE A 66 -17.49 1.63 -2.28
CA ILE A 66 -17.35 2.91 -2.97
C ILE A 66 -17.23 2.68 -4.48
N ILE A 67 -16.23 1.90 -4.90
CA ILE A 67 -15.92 1.63 -6.31
C ILE A 67 -15.56 0.16 -6.45
N GLY A 68 -16.33 -0.60 -7.21
CA GLY A 68 -16.09 -2.04 -7.40
C GLY A 68 -16.02 -2.80 -6.07
N PRO A 69 -15.03 -3.68 -5.84
CA PRO A 69 -14.90 -4.45 -4.60
C PRO A 69 -14.26 -3.65 -3.44
N PHE A 70 -14.03 -2.34 -3.58
CA PHE A 70 -13.39 -1.52 -2.54
C PHE A 70 -14.41 -0.95 -1.54
N GLN A 71 -14.31 -1.35 -0.27
CA GLN A 71 -15.11 -0.82 0.84
C GLN A 71 -14.55 0.49 1.40
N HIS A 72 -15.39 1.28 2.08
CA HIS A 72 -15.01 2.58 2.66
C HIS A 72 -13.82 2.50 3.62
N TRP A 73 -13.77 1.49 4.48
CA TRP A 73 -12.66 1.32 5.42
C TRP A 73 -11.33 1.08 4.72
N LEU A 74 -11.33 0.29 3.63
CA LEU A 74 -10.13 -0.07 2.89
C LEU A 74 -9.60 1.15 2.12
N PHE A 75 -10.50 1.90 1.48
CA PHE A 75 -10.17 3.15 0.81
C PHE A 75 -9.53 4.15 1.79
N TRP A 76 -10.14 4.31 2.98
CA TRP A 76 -9.62 5.20 4.00
C TRP A 76 -8.25 4.78 4.52
N TYR A 77 -8.07 3.48 4.75
CA TYR A 77 -6.79 2.91 5.11
C TYR A 77 -5.70 3.30 4.09
N PHE A 78 -5.97 3.18 2.79
CA PHE A 78 -4.99 3.58 1.77
C PHE A 78 -4.63 5.07 1.83
N ILE A 79 -5.64 5.95 1.93
CA ILE A 79 -5.41 7.40 2.04
C ILE A 79 -4.56 7.73 3.26
N CYS A 80 -4.86 7.14 4.43
CA CYS A 80 -4.09 7.38 5.64
C CYS A 80 -2.69 6.74 5.61
N SER A 81 -2.52 5.61 4.91
CA SER A 81 -1.25 4.87 4.88
C SER A 81 -0.13 5.59 4.14
N ILE A 82 -0.45 6.35 3.08
CA ILE A 82 0.53 7.09 2.27
C ILE A 82 1.30 8.12 3.12
N PRO A 83 0.64 9.09 3.79
CA PRO A 83 1.34 10.08 4.60
C PRO A 83 2.03 9.42 5.80
N VAL A 84 1.40 8.42 6.43
CA VAL A 84 2.03 7.67 7.53
C VAL A 84 3.35 7.03 7.08
N SER A 85 3.38 6.42 5.90
CA SER A 85 4.60 5.82 5.34
C SER A 85 5.70 6.86 5.16
N GLN A 86 5.37 8.05 4.66
CA GLN A 86 6.35 9.13 4.50
C GLN A 86 6.86 9.65 5.84
N VAL A 87 5.97 9.81 6.83
CA VAL A 87 6.32 10.23 8.19
C VAL A 87 7.23 9.19 8.84
N THR A 88 6.92 7.90 8.74
CA THR A 88 7.74 6.82 9.31
C THR A 88 9.15 6.79 8.70
N ARG A 89 9.26 6.94 7.38
CA ARG A 89 10.58 7.01 6.70
C ARG A 89 11.40 8.21 7.18
N LYS A 90 10.75 9.37 7.30
CA LYS A 90 11.38 10.60 7.80
C LYS A 90 11.78 10.48 9.27
N ALA A 91 10.93 9.89 10.11
CA ALA A 91 11.18 9.71 11.54
C ALA A 91 12.32 8.73 11.83
N LEU A 92 12.42 7.65 11.05
CA LEU A 92 13.49 6.66 11.20
C LEU A 92 14.79 7.08 10.48
N ASN A 93 14.81 8.24 9.81
CA ASN A 93 15.90 8.70 8.95
C ASN A 93 16.34 7.64 7.90
N ILE A 94 15.41 6.76 7.51
CA ILE A 94 15.63 5.73 6.49
C ILE A 94 15.27 6.38 5.15
N GLY A 95 16.24 7.11 4.59
CA GLY A 95 16.10 7.77 3.29
C GLY A 95 16.57 9.21 3.24
N GLY A 96 17.63 9.56 3.97
CA GLY A 96 18.47 10.69 3.59
C GLY A 96 19.19 10.37 2.28
N MET A 97 18.56 10.69 1.15
CA MET A 97 19.21 11.20 -0.05
C MET A 97 18.48 12.46 -0.46
#